data_AF-A0A352IT95-F1
#
_entry.id   AF-A0A352IT95-F1
#
_cell.length_a   1.000
_cell.length_b   1.000
_cell.length_c   1.000
_cell.angle_alpha   90.00
_cell.angle_beta   90.00
_cell.angle_gamma   90.00
#
_symmetry.space_group_name_H-M   'P 1'
#
loop_
_entity.id
_entity.type
_entity.pdbx_description
1 polymer ?
#
loop_
_entity_poly.entity_id
_entity_poly.type
_entity_poly.pdbx_seq_one_letter_code
_entity_poly.pdbx_strand_id
1 'polypeptide(L)'
;MTSPHLLAPPTAIITFSLMLSVPVNVSAQTEEAPSIDSPEQCALIDDGIKRLACFDSLYKPTESQAQASESAKEQAEKSAEQLAPNGKDLDAVAGNALEGDSDAGVMSALVDRYVAAEKAVFSFSGSFVGHRPTYILPVSWVKDPNESPSSPRLGSIGYDYDLEREEAKYQISFKVPLLTGILDDRTTLWFGYTQTSFWQVYNQDDSAPFRETNYEPEIFARYQTDWDIGPGRLNGVTLGFNHQSNGQSEPRSRSWNRIMGS
;
A
#
# COMPACT_ATOMS: atom_id res chain seq x y z
N MET A 1 86.06 21.08 7.67
CA MET A 1 85.04 21.08 8.72
C MET A 1 84.31 19.75 8.60
N THR A 2 84.76 18.75 9.38
CA THR A 2 84.01 18.15 10.52
C THR A 2 82.75 17.41 10.07
N SER A 3 82.47 16.13 10.30
CA SER A 3 83.13 14.94 10.85
C SER A 3 82.22 13.76 10.47
N PRO A 4 82.70 12.51 10.45
CA PRO A 4 81.95 11.35 9.96
C PRO A 4 81.03 10.77 11.03
N HIS A 5 79.93 10.12 10.65
CA HIS A 5 79.23 9.22 11.56
C HIS A 5 78.90 7.88 10.90
N LEU A 6 79.30 6.84 11.65
CA LEU A 6 79.31 5.43 11.33
C LEU A 6 77.91 4.83 11.38
N LEU A 7 77.69 3.83 10.53
CA LEU A 7 76.58 2.88 10.59
C LEU A 7 76.69 2.01 11.85
N ALA A 8 75.58 1.87 12.58
CA ALA A 8 75.39 0.90 13.65
C ALA A 8 74.31 -0.14 13.26
N PRO A 9 74.40 -1.41 13.71
CA PRO A 9 73.56 -2.51 13.24
C PRO A 9 72.21 -2.55 13.97
N PRO A 10 71.21 -3.31 13.46
CA PRO A 10 69.89 -3.38 14.11
C PRO A 10 69.94 -4.30 15.33
N THR A 11 69.64 -3.74 16.50
CA THR A 11 69.35 -4.49 17.73
C THR A 11 67.91 -4.98 17.72
N ALA A 12 67.71 -6.28 17.69
CA ALA A 12 66.42 -6.93 17.94
C ALA A 12 66.09 -6.83 19.44
N ILE A 13 64.96 -6.18 19.77
CA ILE A 13 64.41 -6.16 21.12
C ILE A 13 63.24 -7.15 21.15
N ILE A 14 63.44 -8.28 21.83
CA ILE A 14 62.38 -9.22 22.17
C ILE A 14 61.66 -8.68 23.42
N THR A 15 60.50 -8.07 23.24
CA THR A 15 59.61 -7.70 24.35
C THR A 15 58.72 -8.89 24.70
N PHE A 16 58.96 -9.47 25.87
CA PHE A 16 58.14 -10.52 26.49
C PHE A 16 56.89 -9.87 27.11
N SER A 17 55.73 -9.97 26.44
CA SER A 17 54.45 -9.48 26.99
C SER A 17 53.92 -10.44 28.05
N LEU A 18 53.91 -9.99 29.30
CA LEU A 18 53.27 -10.65 30.43
C LEU A 18 51.75 -10.37 30.35
N MET A 19 50.95 -11.38 29.98
CA MET A 19 49.49 -11.31 29.99
C MET A 19 48.97 -11.43 31.43
N LEU A 20 48.53 -10.32 32.02
CA LEU A 20 47.66 -10.36 33.21
C LEU A 20 46.21 -10.58 32.75
N SER A 21 45.67 -11.76 33.03
CA SER A 21 44.24 -12.05 32.89
C SER A 21 43.49 -11.54 34.13
N VAL A 22 42.68 -10.49 33.93
CA VAL A 22 41.66 -10.08 34.90
C VAL A 22 40.39 -10.90 34.65
N PRO A 23 39.84 -11.62 35.64
CA PRO A 23 38.59 -12.34 35.44
C PRO A 23 37.44 -11.33 35.39
N VAL A 24 36.80 -11.22 34.23
CA VAL A 24 35.52 -10.54 34.08
C VAL A 24 34.45 -11.49 34.58
N ASN A 25 33.87 -11.19 35.74
CA ASN A 25 32.63 -11.85 36.18
C ASN A 25 31.48 -11.28 35.34
N VAL A 26 31.08 -12.04 34.32
CA VAL A 26 29.84 -11.80 33.59
C VAL A 26 28.70 -12.35 34.44
N SER A 27 27.98 -11.47 35.13
CA SER A 27 26.64 -11.82 35.64
C SER A 27 25.68 -11.81 34.46
N ALA A 28 25.18 -12.98 34.09
CA ALA A 28 24.03 -13.10 33.20
C ALA A 28 22.81 -12.55 33.94
N GLN A 29 22.34 -11.37 33.56
CA GLN A 29 20.98 -10.95 33.87
C GLN A 29 20.06 -11.72 32.92
N THR A 30 19.28 -12.65 33.46
CA THR A 30 18.08 -13.15 32.78
C THR A 30 17.09 -12.00 32.71
N GLU A 31 17.02 -11.31 31.58
CA GLU A 31 15.82 -10.52 31.25
C GLU A 31 14.66 -11.52 31.13
N GLU A 32 13.76 -11.48 32.11
CA GLU A 32 12.50 -12.19 32.06
C GLU A 32 11.75 -11.65 30.84
N ALA A 33 11.55 -12.51 29.83
CA ALA A 33 10.85 -12.11 28.61
C ALA A 33 9.48 -11.55 29.02
N PRO A 34 9.05 -10.39 28.47
CA PRO A 34 7.78 -9.79 28.86
C PRO A 34 6.64 -10.80 28.69
N SER A 35 6.01 -11.19 29.80
CA SER A 35 4.92 -12.15 29.81
C SER A 35 3.62 -11.46 29.42
N ILE A 36 2.93 -12.02 28.42
CA ILE A 36 1.55 -11.68 28.11
C ILE A 36 0.69 -12.68 28.88
N ASP A 37 0.04 -12.21 29.94
CA ASP A 37 -0.71 -13.04 30.88
C ASP A 37 -2.22 -12.77 30.79
N SER A 38 -2.65 -11.73 30.07
CA SER A 38 -4.06 -11.40 29.94
C SER A 38 -4.45 -10.84 28.56
N PRO A 39 -5.69 -11.09 28.09
CA PRO A 39 -6.18 -10.54 26.82
C PRO A 39 -6.21 -9.00 26.78
N GLU A 40 -6.38 -8.36 27.94
CA GLU A 40 -6.40 -6.90 28.06
C GLU A 40 -5.05 -6.27 27.70
N GLN A 41 -3.94 -6.97 27.95
CA GLN A 41 -2.61 -6.51 27.52
C GLN A 41 -2.49 -6.49 25.99
N CYS A 42 -3.06 -7.49 25.30
CA CYS A 42 -3.09 -7.51 23.85
C CYS A 42 -3.92 -6.36 23.26
N ALA A 43 -5.01 -5.94 23.92
CA ALA A 43 -5.86 -4.86 23.46
C ALA A 43 -5.16 -3.48 23.42
N LEU A 44 -4.07 -3.31 24.18
CA LEU A 44 -3.28 -2.07 24.23
C LEU A 44 -2.27 -1.94 23.07
N ILE A 45 -2.15 -2.96 22.22
CA ILE A 45 -1.22 -2.97 21.09
C ILE A 45 -1.88 -2.31 19.87
N ASP A 46 -1.28 -1.23 19.37
CA ASP A 46 -1.77 -0.49 18.19
C ASP A 46 -1.59 -1.26 16.88
N ASP A 47 -0.43 -1.89 16.71
CA ASP A 47 -0.09 -2.68 15.52
C ASP A 47 -0.94 -3.96 15.45
N GLY A 48 -1.79 -4.08 14.44
CA GLY A 48 -2.73 -5.18 14.34
C GLY A 48 -2.07 -6.56 14.17
N ILE A 49 -0.92 -6.68 13.51
CA ILE A 49 -0.19 -7.95 13.39
C ILE A 49 0.33 -8.37 14.77
N LYS A 50 0.96 -7.45 15.50
CA LYS A 50 1.48 -7.74 16.84
C LYS A 50 0.35 -8.07 17.81
N ARG A 51 -0.77 -7.34 17.72
CA ARG A 51 -1.97 -7.61 18.53
C ARG A 51 -2.56 -8.99 18.23
N LEU A 52 -2.65 -9.38 16.96
CA LEU A 52 -3.13 -10.71 16.58
C LEU A 52 -2.18 -11.80 17.11
N ALA A 53 -0.87 -11.65 16.91
CA ALA A 53 0.12 -12.59 17.42
C ALA A 53 0.06 -12.73 18.96
N CYS A 54 -0.24 -11.63 19.67
CA CYS A 54 -0.47 -11.62 21.12
C CYS A 54 -1.68 -12.49 21.50
N PHE A 55 -2.83 -12.30 20.84
CA PHE A 55 -4.01 -13.15 21.08
C PHE A 55 -3.75 -14.62 20.70
N ASP A 56 -3.07 -14.88 19.59
CA ASP A 56 -2.74 -16.23 19.15
C ASP A 56 -1.82 -16.95 20.15
N SER A 57 -0.94 -16.22 20.85
CA SER A 57 -0.09 -16.77 21.90
C SER A 57 -0.89 -17.23 23.13
N LEU A 58 -1.99 -16.54 23.46
CA LEU A 58 -2.86 -16.87 24.59
C LEU A 58 -3.82 -18.02 24.25
N TYR A 59 -4.39 -18.01 23.05
CA TYR A 59 -5.51 -18.89 22.69
C TYR A 59 -5.14 -20.07 21.77
N LYS A 60 -3.91 -20.09 21.24
CA LYS A 60 -3.37 -21.18 20.41
C LYS A 60 -4.36 -21.66 19.33
N PRO A 61 -4.71 -20.79 18.36
CA PRO A 61 -5.83 -21.02 17.45
C PRO A 61 -5.73 -22.33 16.66
N THR A 62 -4.53 -22.75 16.25
CA THR A 62 -4.32 -24.01 15.51
C THR A 62 -4.72 -25.24 16.33
N GLU A 63 -4.38 -25.29 17.62
CA GLU A 63 -4.74 -26.39 18.51
C GLU A 63 -6.25 -26.38 18.78
N SER A 64 -6.80 -25.20 19.07
CA SER A 64 -8.22 -24.98 19.32
C SER A 64 -9.09 -25.36 18.10
N GLN A 65 -8.67 -25.01 16.88
CA GLN A 65 -9.36 -25.38 15.65
C GLN A 65 -9.28 -26.88 15.35
N ALA A 66 -8.14 -27.53 15.66
CA ALA A 66 -7.99 -28.97 15.45
C ALA A 66 -8.93 -29.80 16.34
N GLN A 67 -9.33 -29.26 17.50
CA GLN A 67 -10.20 -29.93 18.47
C GLN A 67 -11.69 -29.56 18.31
N ALA A 68 -12.01 -28.53 17.53
CA ALA A 68 -13.37 -28.05 17.32
C ALA A 68 -14.15 -28.88 16.28
N SER A 69 -15.47 -29.04 16.48
CA SER A 69 -16.36 -29.61 15.47
C SER A 69 -16.55 -28.65 14.28
N GLU A 70 -16.86 -29.19 13.10
CA GLU A 70 -17.15 -28.37 11.91
C GLU A 70 -18.29 -27.38 12.14
N SER A 71 -19.35 -27.79 12.86
CA SER A 71 -20.45 -26.89 13.23
C SER A 71 -20.02 -25.73 14.12
N ALA A 72 -19.07 -25.95 15.04
CA ALA A 72 -18.55 -24.91 15.92
C ALA A 72 -17.65 -23.93 15.15
N LYS A 73 -16.86 -24.42 14.20
CA LYS A 73 -16.07 -23.58 13.28
C LYS A 73 -16.98 -22.69 12.43
N GLU A 74 -18.00 -23.27 11.81
CA GLU A 74 -18.97 -22.53 10.99
C GLU A 74 -19.72 -21.46 11.81
N GLN A 75 -20.11 -21.78 13.05
CA GLN A 75 -20.76 -20.83 13.93
C GLN A 75 -19.83 -19.68 14.35
N ALA A 76 -18.56 -19.98 14.61
CA ALA A 76 -17.54 -18.98 14.93
C ALA A 76 -17.28 -18.05 13.73
N GLU A 77 -17.20 -18.60 12.51
CA GLU A 77 -17.06 -17.80 11.28
C GLU A 77 -18.26 -16.88 11.06
N LYS A 78 -19.49 -17.39 11.20
CA LYS A 78 -20.71 -16.56 11.11
C LYS A 78 -20.74 -15.44 12.15
N SER A 79 -20.31 -15.72 13.37
CA SER A 79 -20.23 -14.72 14.44
C SER A 79 -19.14 -13.68 14.16
N ALA A 80 -18.00 -14.09 13.60
CA ALA A 80 -16.94 -13.19 13.17
C ALA A 80 -17.36 -12.27 12.01
N GLU A 81 -18.17 -12.78 11.08
CA GLU A 81 -18.71 -12.00 9.96
C GLU A 81 -19.64 -10.86 10.44
N GLN A 82 -20.40 -11.09 11.51
CA GLN A 82 -21.20 -10.03 12.15
C GLN A 82 -20.36 -8.97 12.87
N LEU A 83 -19.14 -9.32 13.28
CA LEU A 83 -18.17 -8.42 13.91
C LEU A 83 -17.28 -7.69 12.89
N ALA A 84 -17.28 -8.14 11.63
CA ALA A 84 -16.63 -7.43 10.55
C ALA A 84 -17.21 -6.01 10.43
N PRO A 85 -16.44 -5.01 9.97
CA PRO A 85 -16.96 -3.68 9.82
C PRO A 85 -18.26 -3.69 9.00
N ASN A 86 -19.34 -3.20 9.60
CA ASN A 86 -20.70 -3.14 9.07
C ASN A 86 -21.40 -4.50 8.83
N GLY A 87 -21.02 -5.58 9.52
CA GLY A 87 -21.69 -6.89 9.45
C GLY A 87 -23.20 -6.83 9.75
N LYS A 88 -23.61 -5.95 10.67
CA LYS A 88 -25.04 -5.69 10.98
C LYS A 88 -25.75 -4.85 9.92
N ASP A 89 -25.04 -3.97 9.23
CA ASP A 89 -25.63 -3.14 8.17
C ASP A 89 -25.84 -3.96 6.90
N LEU A 90 -25.04 -5.00 6.65
CA LEU A 90 -25.26 -5.94 5.55
C LEU A 90 -26.57 -6.72 5.71
N ASP A 91 -26.89 -7.17 6.92
CA ASP A 91 -28.17 -7.84 7.22
C ASP A 91 -29.35 -6.86 7.10
N ALA A 92 -29.18 -5.61 7.54
CA ALA A 92 -30.19 -4.57 7.40
C ALA A 92 -30.41 -4.14 5.93
N VAL A 93 -29.34 -4.05 5.13
CA VAL A 93 -29.40 -3.71 3.69
C VAL A 93 -29.96 -4.87 2.87
N ALA A 94 -29.60 -6.12 3.19
CA ALA A 94 -30.19 -7.30 2.56
C ALA A 94 -31.68 -7.46 2.91
N GLY A 95 -32.07 -7.12 4.15
CA GLY A 95 -33.47 -7.04 4.57
C GLY A 95 -34.25 -5.96 3.81
N ASN A 96 -33.69 -4.76 3.70
CA ASN A 96 -34.33 -3.61 3.04
C ASN A 96 -34.37 -3.74 1.50
N ALA A 97 -33.41 -4.44 0.88
CA ALA A 97 -33.42 -4.71 -0.56
C ALA A 97 -34.57 -5.64 -0.99
N LEU A 98 -35.11 -6.44 -0.07
CA LEU A 98 -36.30 -7.27 -0.30
C LEU A 98 -37.61 -6.52 -0.06
N GLU A 99 -37.55 -5.38 0.65
CA GLU A 99 -38.67 -4.50 0.96
C GLU A 99 -38.60 -3.18 0.19
N GLY A 100 -38.17 -3.21 -1.08
CA GLY A 100 -38.56 -2.21 -2.08
C GLY A 100 -38.32 -0.72 -1.78
N ASP A 101 -37.39 -0.34 -0.89
CA ASP A 101 -37.13 1.08 -0.61
C ASP A 101 -35.63 1.46 -0.54
N SER A 102 -35.31 2.42 -1.43
CA SER A 102 -34.11 3.23 -1.58
C SER A 102 -32.75 2.56 -1.92
N ASP A 103 -32.38 2.59 -3.21
CA ASP A 103 -31.01 2.37 -3.70
C ASP A 103 -29.95 3.21 -2.95
N ALA A 104 -30.37 4.34 -2.35
CA ALA A 104 -29.52 5.23 -1.55
C ALA A 104 -28.93 4.55 -0.30
N GLY A 105 -29.71 3.72 0.40
CA GLY A 105 -29.24 3.01 1.60
C GLY A 105 -28.17 1.97 1.28
N VAL A 106 -28.35 1.23 0.18
CA VAL A 106 -27.39 0.23 -0.32
C VAL A 106 -26.05 0.88 -0.64
N MET A 107 -26.09 2.01 -1.37
CA MET A 107 -24.86 2.72 -1.77
C MET A 107 -24.12 3.32 -0.58
N SER A 108 -24.82 3.87 0.41
CA SER A 108 -24.20 4.37 1.65
C SER A 108 -23.47 3.24 2.38
N ALA A 109 -24.14 2.10 2.59
CA ALA A 109 -23.54 0.96 3.28
C ALA A 109 -22.32 0.40 2.54
N LEU A 110 -22.34 0.39 1.21
CA LEU A 110 -21.19 -0.02 0.40
C LEU A 110 -19.99 0.93 0.57
N VAL A 111 -20.23 2.24 0.62
CA VAL A 111 -19.19 3.25 0.85
C VAL A 111 -18.61 3.13 2.26
N ASP A 112 -19.48 3.00 3.27
CA ASP A 112 -19.05 2.85 4.67
C ASP A 112 -18.22 1.57 4.85
N ARG A 113 -18.65 0.46 4.21
CA ARG A 113 -17.88 -0.79 4.17
C ARG A 113 -16.52 -0.61 3.52
N TYR A 114 -16.46 0.09 2.39
CA TYR A 114 -15.21 0.37 1.70
C TYR A 114 -14.25 1.13 2.63
N VAL A 115 -14.70 2.25 3.20
CA VAL A 115 -13.91 3.08 4.14
C VAL A 115 -13.40 2.27 5.33
N ALA A 116 -14.27 1.45 5.93
CA ALA A 116 -13.90 0.64 7.07
C ALA A 116 -12.90 -0.46 6.71
N ALA A 117 -13.04 -1.08 5.54
CA ALA A 117 -12.05 -2.01 5.01
C ALA A 117 -10.69 -1.33 4.78
N GLU A 118 -10.66 -0.09 4.28
CA GLU A 118 -9.39 0.66 4.11
C GLU A 118 -8.68 0.86 5.44
N LYS A 119 -9.44 1.28 6.47
CA LYS A 119 -8.91 1.50 7.82
C LYS A 119 -8.44 0.18 8.45
N ALA A 120 -9.15 -0.91 8.22
CA ALA A 120 -8.79 -2.23 8.73
C ALA A 120 -7.50 -2.76 8.08
N VAL A 121 -7.39 -2.74 6.74
CA VAL A 121 -6.20 -3.21 6.01
C VAL A 121 -4.95 -2.44 6.45
N PHE A 122 -5.07 -1.13 6.62
CA PHE A 122 -3.97 -0.29 7.06
C PHE A 122 -3.59 -0.53 8.52
N SER A 123 -4.54 -0.49 9.46
CA SER A 123 -4.24 -0.72 10.89
C SER A 123 -3.75 -2.15 11.17
N PHE A 124 -4.18 -3.11 10.37
CA PHE A 124 -3.75 -4.49 10.51
C PHE A 124 -2.31 -4.69 10.04
N SER A 125 -1.95 -4.22 8.85
CA SER A 125 -0.69 -4.63 8.19
C SER A 125 0.20 -3.50 7.68
N GLY A 126 -0.27 -2.24 7.70
CA GLY A 126 0.40 -1.13 7.02
C GLY A 126 0.47 -1.28 5.49
N SER A 127 -0.27 -2.24 4.91
CA SER A 127 -0.20 -2.54 3.47
C SER A 127 -0.87 -1.47 2.61
N PHE A 128 -0.51 -1.49 1.33
CA PHE A 128 -1.15 -0.71 0.28
C PHE A 128 -2.65 -1.02 0.18
N VAL A 129 -3.45 0.03 0.02
CA VAL A 129 -4.90 -0.08 -0.23
C VAL A 129 -5.17 0.23 -1.71
N GLY A 130 -6.15 -0.42 -2.32
CA GLY A 130 -6.58 -0.09 -3.68
C GLY A 130 -7.10 1.35 -3.79
N HIS A 131 -6.70 2.08 -4.84
CA HIS A 131 -7.11 3.48 -5.03
C HIS A 131 -8.07 3.65 -6.22
N ARG A 132 -7.63 3.33 -7.43
CA ARG A 132 -8.46 3.22 -8.65
C ARG A 132 -8.52 1.74 -9.08
N PRO A 133 -9.37 1.39 -10.07
CA PRO A 133 -9.39 0.02 -10.58
C PRO A 133 -7.99 -0.45 -10.99
N THR A 134 -7.55 -1.56 -10.41
CA THR A 134 -6.35 -2.28 -10.85
C THR A 134 -6.82 -3.41 -11.76
N TYR A 135 -6.32 -3.43 -12.99
CA TYR A 135 -6.77 -4.38 -14.01
C TYR A 135 -5.67 -4.67 -15.02
N ILE A 136 -5.82 -5.80 -15.71
CA ILE A 136 -5.10 -6.13 -16.92
C ILE A 136 -6.12 -6.52 -18.00
N LEU A 137 -5.97 -5.93 -19.17
CA LEU A 137 -6.62 -6.32 -20.41
C LEU A 137 -5.53 -6.95 -21.28
N PRO A 138 -5.45 -8.29 -21.34
CA PRO A 138 -4.41 -8.97 -22.12
C PRO A 138 -4.46 -8.60 -23.60
N VAL A 139 -5.67 -8.30 -24.11
CA VAL A 139 -5.90 -7.85 -25.48
C VAL A 139 -6.80 -6.62 -25.46
N SER A 140 -6.41 -5.59 -26.19
CA SER A 140 -7.22 -4.44 -26.56
C SER A 140 -6.92 -4.06 -28.02
N TRP A 141 -7.90 -3.48 -28.72
CA TRP A 141 -7.81 -3.15 -30.14
C TRP A 141 -7.96 -1.65 -30.37
N VAL A 142 -6.94 -1.02 -30.95
CA VAL A 142 -6.92 0.39 -31.33
C VAL A 142 -7.01 0.48 -32.86
N LYS A 143 -8.13 0.97 -33.39
CA LYS A 143 -8.40 0.99 -34.83
C LYS A 143 -7.33 1.77 -35.61
N ASP A 144 -6.99 2.97 -35.14
CA ASP A 144 -6.05 3.88 -35.78
C ASP A 144 -5.04 4.35 -34.72
N PRO A 145 -3.97 3.57 -34.46
CA PRO A 145 -2.92 3.94 -33.51
C PRO A 145 -2.28 5.27 -33.91
N ASN A 146 -2.01 6.13 -32.92
CA ASN A 146 -1.37 7.42 -33.19
C ASN A 146 0.14 7.24 -33.40
N GLU A 147 0.55 7.05 -34.65
CA GLU A 147 1.95 6.88 -35.07
C GLU A 147 2.75 8.20 -35.03
N SER A 148 2.08 9.36 -35.03
CA SER A 148 2.76 10.66 -34.96
C SER A 148 2.19 11.53 -33.83
N PRO A 149 2.44 11.19 -32.56
CA PRO A 149 1.99 12.00 -31.43
C PRO A 149 2.55 13.41 -31.51
N SER A 150 1.64 14.39 -31.43
CA SER A 150 1.99 15.82 -31.49
C SER A 150 1.69 16.54 -30.18
N SER A 151 2.39 17.65 -29.95
CA SER A 151 2.05 18.63 -28.90
C SER A 151 2.33 20.05 -29.36
N PRO A 152 1.61 21.07 -28.86
CA PRO A 152 1.84 22.46 -29.23
C PRO A 152 3.27 22.95 -28.93
N ARG A 153 3.92 22.39 -27.90
CA ARG A 153 5.25 22.79 -27.46
C ARG A 153 6.38 22.06 -28.19
N LEU A 154 6.25 20.75 -28.43
CA LEU A 154 7.33 19.90 -28.92
C LEU A 154 7.15 19.47 -30.39
N GLY A 155 6.04 19.84 -31.04
CA GLY A 155 5.73 19.44 -32.41
C GLY A 155 5.28 17.98 -32.51
N SER A 156 5.39 17.40 -33.72
CA SER A 156 5.06 16.01 -34.03
C SER A 156 6.31 15.16 -34.09
N ILE A 157 6.23 13.92 -33.60
CA ILE A 157 7.31 12.94 -33.64
C ILE A 157 6.73 11.58 -34.00
N GLY A 158 7.44 10.80 -34.81
CA GLY A 158 7.07 9.42 -35.16
C GLY A 158 7.69 8.38 -34.23
N TYR A 159 7.23 7.13 -34.34
CA TYR A 159 7.96 5.97 -33.82
C TYR A 159 9.02 5.52 -34.84
N ASP A 160 10.06 4.84 -34.36
CA ASP A 160 11.08 4.16 -35.18
C ASP A 160 10.64 2.76 -35.63
N TYR A 161 9.39 2.40 -35.32
CA TYR A 161 8.73 1.15 -35.64
C TYR A 161 7.24 1.37 -35.95
N ASP A 162 6.60 0.40 -36.61
CA ASP A 162 5.18 0.46 -36.95
C ASP A 162 4.31 0.01 -35.76
N LEU A 163 3.23 0.73 -35.49
CA LEU A 163 2.34 0.38 -34.39
C LEU A 163 1.32 -0.68 -34.82
N GLU A 164 1.21 -1.75 -34.05
CA GLU A 164 0.11 -2.71 -34.17
C GLU A 164 -1.16 -2.19 -33.50
N ARG A 165 -2.30 -2.73 -33.94
CA ARG A 165 -3.62 -2.38 -33.41
C ARG A 165 -3.90 -3.11 -32.11
N GLU A 166 -3.29 -4.27 -31.93
CA GLU A 166 -3.39 -5.13 -30.77
C GLU A 166 -2.38 -4.74 -29.70
N GLU A 167 -2.85 -4.44 -28.50
CA GLU A 167 -1.98 -4.15 -27.37
C GLU A 167 -2.56 -4.68 -26.06
N ALA A 168 -1.70 -5.06 -25.13
CA ALA A 168 -2.10 -5.27 -23.75
C ALA A 168 -2.19 -3.90 -23.06
N LYS A 169 -3.24 -3.72 -22.25
CA LYS A 169 -3.42 -2.52 -21.43
C LYS A 169 -3.57 -2.93 -19.98
N TYR A 170 -2.81 -2.32 -19.09
CA TYR A 170 -3.02 -2.53 -17.66
C TYR A 170 -2.95 -1.22 -16.88
N GLN A 171 -3.59 -1.25 -15.73
CA GLN A 171 -3.52 -0.19 -14.74
C GLN A 171 -3.22 -0.81 -13.38
N ILE A 172 -2.23 -0.26 -12.70
CA ILE A 172 -1.98 -0.52 -11.28
C ILE A 172 -2.32 0.76 -10.52
N SER A 173 -3.03 0.63 -9.41
CA SER A 173 -3.39 1.79 -8.62
C SER A 173 -3.53 1.45 -7.14
N PHE A 174 -2.76 2.16 -6.32
CA PHE A 174 -2.77 2.00 -4.88
C PHE A 174 -2.66 3.34 -4.18
N LYS A 175 -2.98 3.35 -2.90
CA LYS A 175 -2.75 4.46 -2.00
C LYS A 175 -2.29 3.97 -0.64
N VAL A 176 -1.61 4.85 0.07
CA VAL A 176 -1.20 4.68 1.46
C VAL A 176 -1.59 5.92 2.25
N PRO A 177 -2.11 5.77 3.48
CA PRO A 177 -2.33 6.92 4.33
C PRO A 177 -0.97 7.40 4.83
N LEU A 178 -0.71 8.69 4.71
CA LEU A 178 0.50 9.33 5.23
C LEU A 178 0.28 9.79 6.66
N LEU A 179 -0.86 10.42 6.92
CA LEU A 179 -1.23 10.97 8.22
C LEU A 179 -2.74 10.83 8.40
N THR A 180 -3.16 10.16 9.47
CA THR A 180 -4.56 10.06 9.90
C THR A 180 -4.79 11.04 11.05
N GLY A 181 -5.99 11.61 11.16
CA GLY A 181 -6.34 12.41 12.34
C GLY A 181 -5.83 13.86 12.32
N ILE A 182 -5.41 14.41 11.17
CA ILE A 182 -4.73 15.73 11.13
C ILE A 182 -5.62 16.88 11.63
N LEU A 183 -6.93 16.79 11.38
CA LEU A 183 -7.92 17.75 11.88
C LEU A 183 -8.82 17.08 12.91
N ASP A 184 -9.35 15.92 12.56
CA ASP A 184 -10.13 15.00 13.40
C ASP A 184 -9.97 13.57 12.88
N ASP A 185 -10.55 12.59 13.57
CA ASP A 185 -10.50 11.16 13.21
C ASP A 185 -11.12 10.82 11.85
N ARG A 186 -11.76 11.78 11.19
CA ARG A 186 -12.40 11.66 9.87
C ARG A 186 -11.54 12.20 8.73
N THR A 187 -10.40 12.80 9.06
CA THR A 187 -9.47 13.39 8.09
C THR A 187 -8.24 12.52 7.91
N THR A 188 -7.96 12.13 6.67
CA THR A 188 -6.73 11.40 6.33
C THR A 188 -6.04 12.03 5.12
N LEU A 189 -4.75 12.28 5.25
CA LEU A 189 -3.86 12.62 4.14
C LEU A 189 -3.33 11.34 3.52
N TRP A 190 -3.44 11.23 2.20
CA TRP A 190 -3.07 10.07 1.42
C TRP A 190 -1.99 10.42 0.40
N PHE A 191 -1.13 9.43 0.14
CA PHE A 191 -0.38 9.34 -1.09
C PHE A 191 -1.06 8.31 -1.99
N GLY A 192 -1.35 8.69 -3.22
CA GLY A 192 -1.88 7.81 -4.26
C GLY A 192 -0.87 7.66 -5.39
N TYR A 193 -0.88 6.49 -6.03
CA TYR A 193 -0.13 6.24 -7.24
C TYR A 193 -0.98 5.43 -8.20
N THR A 194 -1.12 5.94 -9.43
CA THR A 194 -1.74 5.21 -10.53
C THR A 194 -0.77 5.15 -11.69
N GLN A 195 -0.63 3.99 -12.31
CA GLN A 195 0.15 3.83 -13.53
C GLN A 195 -0.68 3.09 -14.57
N THR A 196 -0.76 3.64 -15.78
CA THR A 196 -1.47 3.02 -16.91
C THR A 196 -0.49 2.81 -18.05
N SER A 197 -0.36 1.57 -18.51
CA SER A 197 0.61 1.21 -19.55
C SER A 197 -0.09 0.57 -20.75
N PHE A 198 0.40 0.89 -21.93
CA PHE A 198 -0.03 0.36 -23.22
C PHE A 198 1.15 -0.36 -23.85
N TRP A 199 1.05 -1.68 -23.94
CA TRP A 199 2.15 -2.56 -24.30
C TRP A 199 1.84 -3.27 -25.62
N GLN A 200 2.69 -3.07 -26.62
CA GLN A 200 2.60 -3.72 -27.92
C GLN A 200 3.12 -5.17 -27.81
N VAL A 201 2.54 -5.96 -26.90
CA VAL A 201 2.98 -7.32 -26.57
C VAL A 201 2.95 -8.26 -27.78
N TYR A 202 2.15 -7.94 -28.79
CA TYR A 202 2.00 -8.73 -30.02
C TYR A 202 2.95 -8.31 -31.14
N ASN A 203 3.51 -7.10 -31.08
CA ASN A 203 4.49 -6.62 -32.04
C ASN A 203 5.87 -7.24 -31.75
N GLN A 204 6.03 -8.50 -32.12
CA GLN A 204 7.26 -9.26 -31.89
C GLN A 204 8.39 -8.84 -32.84
N ASP A 205 8.05 -8.31 -34.02
CA ASP A 205 9.02 -7.84 -35.01
C ASP A 205 9.83 -6.63 -34.47
N ASP A 206 9.19 -5.80 -33.64
CA ASP A 206 9.81 -4.65 -32.97
C ASP A 206 10.14 -4.90 -31.49
N SER A 207 10.26 -6.17 -31.08
CA SER A 207 10.63 -6.60 -29.72
C SER A 207 9.64 -6.19 -28.62
N ALA A 208 8.35 -6.17 -28.94
CA ALA A 208 7.22 -5.94 -28.04
C ALA A 208 7.36 -4.68 -27.16
N PRO A 209 7.49 -3.48 -27.76
CA PRO A 209 7.79 -2.27 -27.01
C PRO A 209 6.58 -1.77 -26.20
N PHE A 210 6.85 -1.09 -25.09
CA PHE A 210 5.82 -0.29 -24.42
C PHE A 210 5.59 0.98 -25.25
N ARG A 211 4.40 1.10 -25.84
CA ARG A 211 4.02 2.28 -26.63
C ARG A 211 3.95 3.52 -25.74
N GLU A 212 3.33 3.38 -24.57
CA GLU A 212 3.20 4.47 -23.60
C GLU A 212 3.01 3.96 -22.16
N THR A 213 3.59 4.66 -21.19
CA THR A 213 3.32 4.44 -19.76
C THR A 213 3.06 5.79 -19.10
N ASN A 214 1.90 5.96 -18.49
CA ASN A 214 1.55 7.16 -17.76
C ASN A 214 1.69 6.92 -16.26
N TYR A 215 2.51 7.73 -15.61
CA TYR A 215 2.77 7.76 -14.17
C TYR A 215 1.96 8.89 -13.55
N GLU A 216 1.12 8.57 -12.56
CA GLU A 216 0.20 9.52 -11.95
C GLU A 216 0.25 9.46 -10.41
N PRO A 217 1.28 10.03 -9.78
CA PRO A 217 1.31 10.22 -8.33
C PRO A 217 0.42 11.39 -7.90
N GLU A 218 -0.17 11.26 -6.71
CA GLU A 218 -0.99 12.29 -6.09
C GLU A 218 -0.84 12.32 -4.57
N ILE A 219 -1.05 13.51 -4.00
CA ILE A 219 -1.17 13.72 -2.56
C ILE A 219 -2.49 14.44 -2.33
N PHE A 220 -3.35 13.86 -1.50
CA PHE A 220 -4.69 14.40 -1.28
C PHE A 220 -5.16 14.19 0.16
N ALA A 221 -5.93 15.15 0.67
CA ALA A 221 -6.64 15.01 1.92
C ALA A 221 -8.08 14.58 1.63
N ARG A 222 -8.56 13.58 2.37
CA ARG A 222 -9.95 13.14 2.35
C ARG A 222 -10.57 13.40 3.72
N TYR A 223 -11.73 14.03 3.72
CA TYR A 223 -12.56 14.25 4.90
C TYR A 223 -13.88 13.49 4.76
N GLN A 224 -14.21 12.64 5.73
CA GLN A 224 -15.49 11.92 5.77
C GLN A 224 -16.55 12.84 6.38
N THR A 225 -17.54 13.24 5.57
CA THR A 225 -18.54 14.24 5.96
C THR A 225 -19.80 13.60 6.55
N ASP A 226 -20.33 12.58 5.87
CA ASP A 226 -21.60 11.91 6.19
C ASP A 226 -22.79 12.87 6.34
N TRP A 227 -22.90 13.84 5.43
CA TRP A 227 -24.01 14.81 5.45
C TRP A 227 -25.15 14.35 4.55
N ASP A 228 -26.36 14.25 5.11
CA ASP A 228 -27.58 14.04 4.34
C ASP A 228 -28.01 15.35 3.68
N ILE A 229 -28.02 15.37 2.34
CA ILE A 229 -28.38 16.52 1.52
C ILE A 229 -29.57 16.11 0.63
N GLY A 230 -30.78 16.35 1.14
CA GLY A 230 -32.01 15.92 0.48
C GLY A 230 -32.08 14.39 0.38
N PRO A 231 -32.33 13.80 -0.80
CA PRO A 231 -32.38 12.35 -0.96
C PRO A 231 -31.00 11.68 -1.11
N GLY A 232 -29.90 12.45 -1.11
CA GLY A 232 -28.55 11.93 -1.27
C GLY A 232 -27.69 12.16 -0.03
N ARG A 233 -26.63 11.38 0.12
CA ARG A 233 -25.64 11.52 1.19
C ARG A 233 -24.28 11.89 0.63
N LEU A 234 -23.68 12.95 1.16
CA LEU A 234 -22.30 13.33 0.89
C LEU A 234 -21.40 12.58 1.88
N ASN A 235 -20.80 11.48 1.43
CA ASN A 235 -19.98 10.61 2.28
C ASN A 235 -18.59 11.20 2.56
N GLY A 236 -18.03 11.96 1.64
CA GLY A 236 -16.76 12.63 1.88
C GLY A 236 -16.37 13.60 0.78
N VAL A 237 -15.39 14.42 1.10
CA VAL A 237 -14.78 15.40 0.19
C VAL A 237 -13.28 15.14 0.13
N THR A 238 -12.74 15.15 -1.07
CA THR A 238 -11.31 15.02 -1.33
C THR A 238 -10.79 16.28 -2.00
N LEU A 239 -9.62 16.75 -1.57
CA LEU A 239 -8.88 17.82 -2.23
C LEU A 239 -7.40 17.44 -2.30
N GLY A 240 -6.77 17.61 -3.46
CA GLY A 240 -5.38 17.20 -3.61
C GLY A 240 -4.66 17.76 -4.82
N PHE A 241 -3.37 17.48 -4.86
CA PHE A 241 -2.49 17.77 -5.98
C PHE A 241 -2.17 16.46 -6.71
N ASN A 242 -2.22 16.51 -8.04
CA ASN A 242 -1.99 15.39 -8.92
C ASN A 242 -0.95 15.79 -9.98
N HIS A 243 0.08 14.97 -10.12
CA HIS A 243 1.02 15.05 -11.23
C HIS A 243 0.76 13.88 -12.16
N GLN A 244 0.80 14.11 -13.47
CA GLN A 244 0.77 13.04 -14.44
C GLN A 244 1.82 13.30 -15.52
N SER A 245 2.63 12.29 -15.81
CA SER A 245 3.60 12.33 -16.90
C SER A 245 3.77 10.97 -17.54
N ASN A 246 4.36 10.95 -18.73
CA ASN A 246 4.64 9.70 -19.42
C ASN A 246 6.09 9.19 -19.25
N GLY A 247 6.92 9.90 -18.46
CA GLY A 247 8.30 9.51 -18.18
C GLY A 247 9.26 9.57 -19.38
N GLN A 248 8.83 10.11 -20.53
CA GLN A 248 9.66 10.17 -21.74
C GLN A 248 10.46 11.47 -21.87
N SER A 249 11.56 11.40 -22.62
CA SER A 249 12.35 12.56 -23.05
C SER A 249 11.68 13.33 -24.20
N GLU A 250 12.11 14.57 -24.41
CA GLU A 250 11.67 15.34 -25.58
C GLU A 250 12.09 14.63 -26.90
N PRO A 251 11.25 14.67 -27.96
CA PRO A 251 9.99 15.40 -28.09
C PRO A 251 8.73 14.59 -27.69
N ARG A 252 8.89 13.34 -27.24
CA ARG A 252 7.77 12.46 -26.82
C ARG A 252 7.26 12.75 -25.41
N SER A 253 7.98 13.55 -24.64
CA SER A 253 7.60 13.95 -23.27
C SER A 253 6.20 14.58 -23.21
N ARG A 254 5.37 14.10 -22.28
CA ARG A 254 4.06 14.67 -21.94
C ARG A 254 3.95 14.73 -20.42
N SER A 255 3.57 15.89 -19.88
CA SER A 255 3.41 16.10 -18.44
C SER A 255 2.50 17.28 -18.11
N TRP A 256 1.78 17.20 -17.00
CA TRP A 256 0.98 18.28 -16.45
C TRP A 256 0.72 18.08 -14.94
N ASN A 257 0.25 19.14 -14.29
CA ASN A 257 -0.07 19.18 -12.87
C ASN A 257 -1.49 19.71 -12.68
N ARG A 258 -2.24 19.14 -11.74
CA ARG A 258 -3.64 19.47 -11.48
C ARG A 258 -3.90 19.62 -9.99
N ILE A 259 -4.81 20.54 -9.66
CA ILE A 259 -5.50 20.53 -8.38
C ILE A 259 -6.81 19.79 -8.61
N MET A 260 -7.06 18.75 -7.81
CA MET A 260 -8.19 17.83 -7.96
C MET A 260 -9.12 17.96 -6.76
N GLY A 261 -10.42 17.90 -6.99
CA GLY A 261 -11.44 17.80 -5.95
C GLY A 261 -12.56 16.86 -6.36
N SER A 262 -13.07 16.05 -5.42
CA SER A 262 -14.14 15.08 -5.64
C SER A 262 -14.96 14.82 -4.39
#